data_AF-A0A2Z6NSW7-F1
#
_entry.id   AF-A0A2Z6NSW7-F1
#
_cell.length_a   1.000
_cell.length_b   1.000
_cell.length_c   1.000
_cell.angle_alpha   90.00
_cell.angle_beta   90.00
_cell.angle_gamma   90.00
#
_symmetry.space_group_name_H-M   'P 1'
#
loop_
_entity.id
_entity.type
_entity.pdbx_description
1 polymer ?
#
loop_
_entity_poly.entity_id
_entity_poly.type
_entity_poly.pdbx_seq_one_letter_code
_entity_poly.pdbx_strand_id
1 'polypeptide(L)'
;MSPSLELQCVADAVQRENIQRHDALVCIEGLGSLLYVVCKNPKNPFFNQYLYEAVAILLLALLVELNRPPIPPTYMQIFVIILSPVSWKTASNVPALVRLLQAFLKKAPNEISQGDRLTKILGIFDALIQSSSTSEQGFYVLNTVIEIDTINAVQPDLFSVILTQFWIRNLKLITGDIELKLTAVASTRLICESPVLLDSVSWGTMVDSIVTLLSRQEQDKVQDENAGKNKEEPLKEIRYPREFFICFIVPTLCTFPWKVSKDYW
;
A
#
# COMPACT_ATOMS: atom_id res chain seq x y z
N MET A 1 16.71 -20.06 7.13
CA MET A 1 15.83 -18.88 7.16
C MET A 1 16.56 -17.79 6.37
N SER A 2 15.98 -17.26 5.30
CA SER A 2 16.69 -16.28 4.47
C SER A 2 16.83 -14.95 5.24
N PRO A 3 17.96 -14.27 5.13
CA PRO A 3 18.19 -12.98 5.81
C PRO A 3 17.19 -11.88 5.43
N SER A 4 16.56 -12.01 4.27
CA SER A 4 15.44 -11.18 3.83
C SER A 4 14.21 -11.28 4.75
N LEU A 5 13.93 -12.46 5.30
CA LEU A 5 12.75 -12.70 6.13
C LEU A 5 12.89 -12.06 7.52
N GLU A 6 14.08 -12.08 8.12
CA GLU A 6 14.30 -11.46 9.45
C GLU A 6 14.21 -9.94 9.38
N LEU A 7 14.79 -9.34 8.34
CA LEU A 7 14.71 -7.90 8.08
C LEU A 7 13.29 -7.44 7.73
N GLN A 8 12.57 -8.25 6.96
CA GLN A 8 11.16 -8.02 6.68
C GLN A 8 10.33 -8.11 7.97
N CYS A 9 10.55 -9.11 8.82
CA CYS A 9 9.88 -9.22 10.12
C CYS A 9 10.13 -8.00 11.03
N VAL A 10 11.35 -7.46 11.06
CA VAL A 10 11.67 -6.26 11.86
C VAL A 10 10.99 -5.02 11.28
N ALA A 11 11.00 -4.86 9.95
CA ALA A 11 10.30 -3.75 9.30
C ALA A 11 8.78 -3.84 9.47
N ASP A 12 8.21 -5.03 9.31
CA ASP A 12 6.78 -5.31 9.48
C ASP A 12 6.34 -5.10 10.95
N ALA A 13 7.18 -5.47 11.92
CA ALA A 13 6.93 -5.21 13.34
C ALA A 13 6.93 -3.70 13.63
N VAL A 14 7.88 -2.95 13.08
CA VAL A 14 7.96 -1.47 13.20
C VAL A 14 6.85 -0.76 12.41
N GLN A 15 6.26 -1.41 11.40
CA GLN A 15 5.13 -0.89 10.61
C GLN A 15 3.78 -1.04 11.32
N ARG A 16 3.61 -2.05 12.18
CA ARG A 16 2.33 -2.34 12.85
C ARG A 16 2.01 -1.45 14.05
N GLU A 17 2.98 -0.74 14.59
CA GLU A 17 2.78 0.08 15.79
C GLU A 17 2.72 1.57 15.44
N ASN A 18 1.70 2.26 15.94
CA ASN A 18 1.66 3.73 15.95
C ASN A 18 2.60 4.20 17.08
N ILE A 19 3.89 4.19 16.79
CA ILE A 19 4.98 4.37 17.77
C ILE A 19 4.81 5.72 18.49
N GLN A 20 4.56 5.70 19.80
CA GLN A 20 4.58 6.92 20.59
C GLN A 20 6.03 7.41 20.75
N ARG A 21 6.23 8.70 21.09
CA ARG A 21 7.59 9.27 21.24
C ARG A 21 8.50 8.49 22.18
N HIS A 22 7.94 7.88 23.22
CA HIS A 22 8.69 7.06 24.17
C HIS A 22 9.19 5.76 23.50
N ASP A 23 8.33 5.10 22.74
CA ASP A 23 8.66 3.85 22.04
C ASP A 23 9.68 4.09 20.91
N ALA A 24 9.61 5.24 20.26
CA ALA A 24 10.56 5.64 19.22
C ALA A 24 12.01 5.73 19.75
N LEU A 25 12.20 6.22 20.98
CA LEU A 25 13.52 6.33 21.60
C LEU A 25 14.12 4.96 21.90
N VAL A 26 13.30 4.03 22.40
CA VAL A 26 13.71 2.64 22.65
C VAL A 26 14.11 1.95 21.34
N CYS A 27 13.32 2.15 20.27
CA CYS A 27 13.65 1.64 18.94
C CYS A 27 14.97 2.23 18.40
N ILE A 28 15.21 3.53 18.58
CA ILE A 28 16.47 4.18 18.16
C ILE A 28 17.66 3.60 18.92
N GLU A 29 17.56 3.42 20.22
CA GLU A 29 18.64 2.84 21.03
C GLU A 29 18.93 1.39 20.62
N GLY A 30 17.88 0.59 20.42
CA GLY A 30 18.00 -0.80 19.96
C GLY A 30 18.60 -0.92 18.55
N LEU A 31 18.07 -0.17 17.58
CA LEU A 31 18.58 -0.15 16.21
C LEU A 31 19.99 0.44 16.13
N GLY A 32 20.29 1.47 16.93
CA GLY A 32 21.63 2.06 17.03
C GLY A 32 22.67 1.07 17.58
N SER A 33 22.28 0.29 18.59
CA SER A 33 23.10 -0.79 19.13
C SER A 33 23.34 -1.90 18.11
N LEU A 34 22.29 -2.30 17.36
CA LEU A 34 22.42 -3.29 16.30
C LEU A 34 23.36 -2.80 15.18
N LEU A 35 23.20 -1.54 14.75
CA LEU A 35 24.08 -0.91 13.76
C LEU A 35 25.53 -0.92 14.23
N TYR A 36 25.76 -0.55 15.50
CA TYR A 36 27.10 -0.56 16.09
C TYR A 36 27.73 -1.96 16.11
N VAL A 37 26.96 -3.00 16.46
CA VAL A 37 27.44 -4.39 16.48
C VAL A 37 27.78 -4.88 15.07
N VAL A 38 26.94 -4.57 14.07
CA VAL A 38 27.18 -4.94 12.66
C VAL A 38 28.45 -4.27 12.12
N CYS A 39 28.64 -2.98 12.42
CA CYS A 39 29.85 -2.23 12.05
C CYS A 39 31.13 -2.79 12.68
N LYS A 40 31.05 -3.35 13.90
CA LYS A 40 32.21 -3.84 14.65
C LYS A 40 32.73 -5.20 14.17
N ASN A 41 31.93 -5.98 13.45
CA ASN A 41 32.30 -7.35 13.08
C ASN A 41 31.79 -7.78 11.69
N PRO A 42 32.47 -7.39 10.59
CA PRO A 42 32.07 -7.66 9.20
C PRO A 42 32.29 -9.12 8.75
N LYS A 43 32.01 -10.10 9.62
CA LYS A 43 32.27 -11.54 9.36
C LYS A 43 31.54 -12.11 8.15
N ASN A 44 30.49 -11.44 7.66
CA ASN A 44 29.84 -11.74 6.39
C ASN A 44 29.56 -10.43 5.63
N PRO A 45 30.44 -9.99 4.71
CA PRO A 45 30.37 -8.66 4.11
C PRO A 45 29.08 -8.41 3.32
N PHE A 46 28.53 -9.43 2.65
CA PHE A 46 27.28 -9.27 1.89
C PHE A 46 26.06 -9.16 2.79
N PHE A 47 25.90 -10.08 3.77
CA PHE A 47 24.77 -10.02 4.70
C PHE A 47 24.80 -8.76 5.57
N ASN A 48 26.00 -8.39 6.06
CA ASN A 48 26.16 -7.23 6.92
C ASN A 48 25.90 -5.92 6.17
N GLN A 49 26.18 -5.86 4.86
CA GLN A 49 25.89 -4.68 4.05
C GLN A 49 24.37 -4.44 3.92
N TYR A 50 23.57 -5.45 3.58
CA TYR A 50 22.12 -5.28 3.46
C TYR A 50 21.45 -4.97 4.81
N LEU A 51 21.89 -5.65 5.87
CA LEU A 51 21.40 -5.40 7.23
C LEU A 51 21.76 -3.98 7.69
N TYR A 52 22.98 -3.53 7.43
CA TYR A 52 23.42 -2.16 7.73
C TYR A 52 22.55 -1.13 7.00
N GLU A 53 22.35 -1.29 5.69
CA GLU A 53 21.56 -0.35 4.88
C GLU A 53 20.12 -0.25 5.38
N ALA A 54 19.45 -1.37 5.61
CA ALA A 54 18.07 -1.38 6.08
C ALA A 54 17.93 -0.82 7.50
N VAL A 55 18.83 -1.14 8.44
CA VAL A 55 18.81 -0.58 9.81
C VAL A 55 19.05 0.93 9.78
N ALA A 56 19.98 1.40 8.93
CA ALA A 56 20.23 2.84 8.76
C ALA A 56 19.00 3.58 8.20
N ILE A 57 18.29 2.98 7.23
CA ILE A 57 17.05 3.54 6.67
C ILE A 57 15.94 3.58 7.74
N LEU A 58 15.80 2.55 8.57
CA LEU A 58 14.82 2.52 9.66
C LEU A 58 15.12 3.57 10.75
N LEU A 59 16.40 3.73 11.12
CA LEU A 59 16.83 4.80 12.02
C LEU A 59 16.50 6.18 11.43
N LEU A 60 16.75 6.36 10.14
CA LEU A 60 16.42 7.60 9.46
C LEU A 60 14.91 7.88 9.46
N ALA A 61 14.09 6.84 9.27
CA ALA A 61 12.63 6.97 9.35
C ALA A 61 12.18 7.48 10.72
N LEU A 62 12.70 6.88 11.80
CA LEU A 62 12.42 7.31 13.17
C LEU A 62 12.89 8.75 13.44
N LEU A 63 14.06 9.13 12.94
CA LEU A 63 14.56 10.51 13.06
C LEU A 63 13.61 11.50 12.38
N VAL A 64 13.13 11.19 11.17
CA VAL A 64 12.12 12.03 10.47
C VAL A 64 10.84 12.13 11.28
N GLU A 65 10.38 11.05 11.92
CA GLU A 65 9.17 11.05 12.74
C GLU A 65 9.30 11.89 14.02
N LEU A 66 10.50 11.98 14.59
CA LEU A 66 10.78 12.81 15.75
C LEU A 66 10.90 14.30 15.43
N ASN A 67 11.11 14.65 14.16
CA ASN A 67 11.17 16.05 13.76
C ASN A 67 9.81 16.75 13.93
N ARG A 68 9.87 18.03 14.34
CA ARG A 68 8.72 18.93 14.27
C ARG A 68 8.68 19.59 12.88
N PRO A 69 7.52 19.68 12.22
CA PRO A 69 7.40 20.44 10.98
C PRO A 69 7.76 21.92 11.22
N PRO A 70 8.45 22.61 10.29
CA PRO A 70 8.91 22.10 8.99
C PRO A 70 10.16 21.20 9.10
N ILE A 71 10.22 20.17 8.27
CA ILE A 71 11.34 19.23 8.23
C ILE A 71 12.61 19.95 7.75
N PRO A 72 13.78 19.75 8.39
CA PRO A 72 15.02 20.38 7.96
C PRO A 72 15.41 20.05 6.51
N PRO A 73 16.05 20.99 5.76
CA PRO A 73 16.39 20.81 4.35
C PRO A 73 17.23 19.56 4.04
N THR A 74 18.09 19.15 4.97
CA THR A 74 18.94 17.96 4.82
C THR A 74 18.10 16.69 4.65
N TYR A 75 17.01 16.54 5.40
CA TYR A 75 16.10 15.39 5.24
C TYR A 75 15.29 15.50 3.95
N MET A 76 14.98 16.72 3.49
CA MET A 76 14.27 16.93 2.22
C MET A 76 15.11 16.50 1.00
N GLN A 77 16.43 16.62 1.06
CA GLN A 77 17.29 16.04 0.01
C GLN A 77 17.16 14.52 -0.05
N ILE A 78 17.07 13.87 1.11
CA ILE A 78 16.87 12.41 1.20
C ILE A 78 15.49 12.03 0.66
N PHE A 79 14.45 12.81 0.97
CA PHE A 79 13.13 12.61 0.39
C PHE A 79 13.18 12.61 -1.15
N VAL A 80 13.84 13.59 -1.77
CA VAL A 80 14.00 13.66 -3.23
C VAL A 80 14.74 12.44 -3.79
N ILE A 81 15.76 11.93 -3.09
CA ILE A 81 16.51 10.72 -3.50
C ILE A 81 15.60 9.48 -3.46
N ILE A 82 14.74 9.34 -2.44
CA ILE A 82 13.84 8.20 -2.29
C ILE A 82 12.75 8.20 -3.36
N LEU A 83 12.35 9.38 -3.85
CA LEU A 83 11.42 9.49 -4.98
C LEU A 83 12.02 9.03 -6.32
N SER A 84 13.32 8.77 -6.39
CA SER A 84 13.97 8.20 -7.56
C SER A 84 13.77 6.68 -7.63
N PRO A 85 13.42 6.11 -8.79
CA PRO A 85 13.24 4.66 -8.94
C PRO A 85 14.53 3.86 -8.67
N VAL A 86 15.70 4.51 -8.75
CA VAL A 86 16.99 3.84 -8.47
C VAL A 86 17.08 3.34 -7.02
N SER A 87 16.44 4.04 -6.08
CA SER A 87 16.44 3.70 -4.66
C SER A 87 15.72 2.37 -4.37
N TRP A 88 14.81 1.94 -5.25
CA TRP A 88 13.92 0.80 -5.06
C TRP A 88 14.40 -0.49 -5.73
N LYS A 89 15.62 -0.51 -6.29
CA LYS A 89 16.17 -1.68 -7.01
C LYS A 89 16.43 -2.90 -6.11
N THR A 90 16.78 -2.65 -4.85
CA THR A 90 17.16 -3.71 -3.92
C THR A 90 15.94 -4.13 -3.10
N ALA A 91 15.35 -5.28 -3.44
CA ALA A 91 14.13 -5.78 -2.79
C ALA A 91 14.23 -5.90 -1.25
N SER A 92 15.42 -6.22 -0.71
CA SER A 92 15.62 -6.31 0.75
C SER A 92 15.48 -4.98 1.48
N ASN A 93 15.67 -3.85 0.78
CA ASN A 93 15.59 -2.51 1.38
C ASN A 93 14.17 -1.94 1.27
N VAL A 94 13.30 -2.55 0.46
CA VAL A 94 11.95 -2.05 0.16
C VAL A 94 11.12 -1.80 1.43
N PRO A 95 11.02 -2.73 2.41
CA PRO A 95 10.22 -2.48 3.61
C PRO A 95 10.70 -1.26 4.41
N ALA A 96 12.02 -1.12 4.56
CA ALA A 96 12.62 0.03 5.25
C ALA A 96 12.39 1.35 4.49
N LEU A 97 12.51 1.32 3.15
CA LEU A 97 12.26 2.47 2.30
C LEU A 97 10.78 2.89 2.32
N VAL A 98 9.85 1.93 2.30
CA VAL A 98 8.41 2.22 2.48
C VAL A 98 8.18 2.91 3.81
N ARG A 99 8.75 2.40 4.91
CA ARG A 99 8.63 3.01 6.23
C ARG A 99 9.13 4.46 6.28
N LEU A 100 10.27 4.72 5.64
CA LEU A 100 10.84 6.06 5.53
C LEU A 100 9.98 7.00 4.66
N LEU A 101 9.47 6.49 3.53
CA LEU A 101 8.55 7.24 2.68
C LEU A 101 7.30 7.62 3.47
N GLN A 102 6.67 6.68 4.17
CA GLN A 102 5.49 6.94 5.02
C GLN A 102 5.77 8.02 6.08
N ALA A 103 6.95 8.02 6.70
CA ALA A 103 7.34 9.05 7.66
C ALA A 103 7.38 10.45 7.03
N PHE A 104 7.95 10.58 5.82
CA PHE A 104 7.91 11.85 5.08
C PHE A 104 6.50 12.27 4.71
N LEU A 105 5.68 11.34 4.21
CA LEU A 105 4.30 11.64 3.82
C LEU A 105 3.48 12.18 5.01
N LYS A 106 3.62 11.55 6.19
CA LYS A 106 2.92 11.98 7.41
C LYS A 106 3.43 13.31 7.97
N LYS A 107 4.72 13.62 7.81
CA LYS A 107 5.35 14.80 8.43
C LYS A 107 5.41 16.04 7.55
N ALA A 108 5.40 15.86 6.23
CA ALA A 108 5.44 16.97 5.28
C ALA A 108 4.33 16.84 4.22
N PRO A 109 3.05 16.83 4.63
CA PRO A 109 1.92 16.73 3.71
C PRO A 109 1.92 17.82 2.62
N ASN A 110 2.25 19.06 3.00
CA ASN A 110 2.32 20.21 2.08
C ASN A 110 3.44 20.11 1.04
N GLU A 111 4.44 19.27 1.28
CA GLU A 111 5.55 19.05 0.35
C GLU A 111 5.20 18.01 -0.72
N ILE A 112 4.18 17.19 -0.48
CA ILE A 112 3.72 16.16 -1.42
C ILE A 112 3.03 16.80 -2.62
N SER A 113 2.28 17.87 -2.37
CA SER A 113 1.51 18.59 -3.38
C SER A 113 2.36 19.47 -4.29
N GLN A 114 3.65 19.63 -4.01
CA GLN A 114 4.54 20.42 -4.83
C GLN A 114 5.10 19.63 -6.01
N GLY A 115 4.99 20.22 -7.20
CA GLY A 115 5.59 19.67 -8.43
C GLY A 115 4.99 18.32 -8.83
N ASP A 116 5.85 17.38 -9.21
CA ASP A 116 5.50 16.04 -9.69
C ASP A 116 5.66 14.94 -8.63
N ARG A 117 5.79 15.33 -7.35
CA ARG A 117 6.14 14.41 -6.25
C ARG A 117 5.07 13.36 -6.01
N LEU A 118 3.79 13.76 -5.99
CA LEU A 118 2.67 12.83 -5.87
C LEU A 118 2.64 11.81 -7.00
N THR A 119 2.87 12.24 -8.24
CA THR A 119 2.98 11.34 -9.40
C THR A 119 4.13 10.36 -9.24
N LYS A 120 5.29 10.79 -8.72
CA LYS A 120 6.42 9.91 -8.42
C LYS A 120 6.10 8.89 -7.33
N ILE A 121 5.42 9.30 -6.25
CA ILE A 121 4.98 8.41 -5.16
C ILE A 121 4.02 7.35 -5.69
N LEU A 122 3.05 7.75 -6.52
CA LEU A 122 2.12 6.82 -7.14
C LEU A 122 2.81 5.89 -8.15
N GLY A 123 3.83 6.38 -8.87
CA GLY A 123 4.69 5.52 -9.71
C GLY A 123 5.50 4.50 -8.92
N ILE A 124 5.97 4.85 -7.72
CA ILE A 124 6.63 3.90 -6.80
C ILE A 124 5.62 2.84 -6.35
N PHE A 125 4.41 3.25 -5.96
CA PHE A 125 3.34 2.31 -5.62
C PHE A 125 3.08 1.31 -6.77
N ASP A 126 2.96 1.80 -8.01
CA ASP A 126 2.76 0.95 -9.20
C ASP A 126 3.91 -0.03 -9.42
N ALA A 127 5.15 0.39 -9.20
CA ALA A 127 6.29 -0.51 -9.29
C ALA A 127 6.27 -1.60 -8.20
N LEU A 128 5.82 -1.28 -6.98
CA LEU A 128 5.81 -2.20 -5.84
C LEU A 128 4.75 -3.30 -5.99
N ILE A 129 3.57 -2.97 -6.50
CA ILE A 129 2.47 -3.93 -6.67
C ILE A 129 2.64 -4.85 -7.89
N GLN A 130 3.48 -4.47 -8.86
CA GLN A 130 3.82 -5.34 -9.98
C GLN A 130 4.62 -6.59 -9.56
N SER A 131 5.23 -6.58 -8.37
CA SER A 131 5.98 -7.71 -7.82
C SER A 131 5.28 -8.30 -6.60
N SER A 132 5.01 -9.61 -6.63
CA SER A 132 4.31 -10.33 -5.56
C SER A 132 5.05 -10.33 -4.22
N SER A 133 6.38 -10.15 -4.21
CA SER A 133 7.18 -10.08 -2.98
C SER A 133 7.10 -8.72 -2.28
N THR A 134 6.64 -7.67 -2.97
CA THR A 134 6.60 -6.29 -2.48
C THR A 134 5.20 -5.67 -2.55
N SER A 135 4.20 -6.43 -2.98
CA SER A 135 2.84 -5.93 -3.19
C SER A 135 2.20 -5.42 -1.91
N GLU A 136 2.39 -6.13 -0.78
CA GLU A 136 1.96 -5.69 0.55
C GLU A 136 2.54 -4.31 0.91
N GLN A 137 3.82 -4.09 0.60
CA GLN A 137 4.52 -2.83 0.84
C GLN A 137 3.95 -1.69 -0.01
N GLY A 138 3.49 -1.97 -1.22
CA GLY A 138 2.72 -1.03 -2.04
C GLY A 138 1.46 -0.55 -1.31
N PHE A 139 0.66 -1.47 -0.76
CA PHE A 139 -0.58 -1.10 -0.06
C PHE A 139 -0.33 -0.18 1.15
N TYR A 140 0.77 -0.36 1.88
CA TYR A 140 1.15 0.56 2.96
C TYR A 140 1.40 1.99 2.48
N VAL A 141 2.06 2.17 1.34
CA VAL A 141 2.26 3.49 0.73
C VAL A 141 0.91 4.10 0.35
N LEU A 142 0.05 3.34 -0.35
CA LEU A 142 -1.23 3.83 -0.81
C LEU A 142 -2.14 4.23 0.36
N ASN A 143 -2.23 3.39 1.40
CA ASN A 143 -3.03 3.70 2.57
C ASN A 143 -2.57 5.02 3.23
N THR A 144 -1.26 5.23 3.30
CA THR A 144 -0.70 6.47 3.87
C THR A 144 -1.03 7.69 3.03
N VAL A 145 -1.05 7.58 1.69
CA VAL A 145 -1.45 8.67 0.79
C VAL A 145 -2.94 9.01 0.99
N ILE A 146 -3.79 8.01 1.14
CA ILE A 146 -5.24 8.19 1.33
C ILE A 146 -5.55 8.85 2.69
N GLU A 147 -4.79 8.52 3.73
CA GLU A 147 -4.95 9.08 5.08
C GLU A 147 -4.58 10.58 5.17
N ILE A 148 -3.96 11.17 4.15
CA ILE A 148 -3.49 12.56 4.20
C ILE A 148 -4.53 13.52 3.61
N ASP A 149 -5.26 14.22 4.48
CA ASP A 149 -6.32 15.17 4.12
C ASP A 149 -5.87 16.28 3.16
N THR A 150 -4.61 16.74 3.29
CA THR A 150 -4.09 17.82 2.43
C THR A 150 -4.02 17.44 0.95
N ILE A 151 -3.87 16.15 0.62
CA ILE A 151 -3.76 15.74 -0.79
C ILE A 151 -5.12 15.83 -1.47
N ASN A 152 -6.20 15.51 -0.75
CA ASN A 152 -7.58 15.74 -1.20
C ASN A 152 -7.89 17.22 -1.41
N ALA A 153 -7.28 18.11 -0.61
CA ALA A 153 -7.46 19.55 -0.73
C ALA A 153 -6.68 20.19 -1.89
N VAL A 154 -5.52 19.63 -2.27
CA VAL A 154 -4.64 20.24 -3.29
C VAL A 154 -4.89 19.71 -4.69
N GLN A 155 -5.23 18.42 -4.84
CA GLN A 155 -5.53 17.86 -6.15
C GLN A 155 -7.01 17.42 -6.20
N PRO A 156 -7.91 18.27 -6.73
CA PRO A 156 -9.23 17.78 -7.14
C PRO A 156 -9.04 16.60 -8.09
N ASP A 157 -9.89 15.59 -7.96
CA ASP A 157 -9.84 14.33 -8.71
C ASP A 157 -8.71 13.34 -8.37
N LEU A 158 -7.92 13.56 -7.30
CA LEU A 158 -6.96 12.57 -6.83
C LEU A 158 -7.60 11.20 -6.62
N PHE A 159 -8.78 11.17 -5.99
CA PHE A 159 -9.53 9.93 -5.79
C PHE A 159 -9.84 9.24 -7.12
N SER A 160 -10.26 9.99 -8.14
CA SER A 160 -10.50 9.46 -9.48
C SER A 160 -9.22 8.90 -10.11
N VAL A 161 -8.08 9.59 -9.95
CA VAL A 161 -6.77 9.10 -10.42
C VAL A 161 -6.37 7.83 -9.69
N ILE A 162 -6.43 7.80 -8.36
CA ILE A 162 -6.13 6.61 -7.55
C ILE A 162 -7.01 5.44 -7.97
N LEU A 163 -8.31 5.67 -8.16
CA LEU A 163 -9.22 4.61 -8.55
C LEU A 163 -8.96 4.09 -9.95
N THR A 164 -8.91 4.97 -10.94
CA THR A 164 -8.81 4.57 -12.35
C THR A 164 -7.44 4.03 -12.70
N GLN A 165 -6.39 4.69 -12.22
CA GLN A 165 -5.02 4.38 -12.61
C GLN A 165 -4.38 3.30 -11.76
N PHE A 166 -4.86 3.10 -10.53
CA PHE A 166 -4.20 2.22 -9.58
C PHE A 166 -5.15 1.13 -9.10
N TRP A 167 -6.27 1.47 -8.47
CA TRP A 167 -7.17 0.46 -7.92
C TRP A 167 -7.72 -0.48 -9.01
N ILE A 168 -8.35 0.07 -10.05
CA ILE A 168 -8.97 -0.73 -11.14
C ILE A 168 -7.96 -1.59 -11.89
N ARG A 169 -6.77 -1.05 -12.18
CA ARG A 169 -5.71 -1.77 -12.91
C ARG A 169 -5.12 -2.91 -12.09
N ASN A 170 -4.92 -2.68 -10.79
CA ASN A 170 -4.22 -3.63 -9.93
C ASN A 170 -5.15 -4.62 -9.22
N LEU A 171 -6.47 -4.42 -9.26
CA LEU A 171 -7.46 -5.43 -8.84
C LEU A 171 -7.15 -6.80 -9.45
N LYS A 172 -6.77 -6.83 -10.72
CA LYS A 172 -6.47 -8.06 -11.47
C LYS A 172 -5.16 -8.74 -11.07
N LEU A 173 -4.32 -8.08 -10.27
CA LEU A 173 -3.01 -8.59 -9.83
C LEU A 173 -3.01 -9.12 -8.40
N ILE A 174 -4.08 -8.89 -7.63
CA ILE A 174 -4.18 -9.35 -6.25
C ILE A 174 -4.37 -10.86 -6.22
N THR A 175 -3.59 -11.53 -5.38
CA THR A 175 -3.57 -12.99 -5.22
C THR A 175 -3.73 -13.35 -3.74
N GLY A 176 -4.45 -14.43 -3.45
CA GLY A 176 -4.70 -14.94 -2.10
C GLY A 176 -6.17 -14.82 -1.69
N ASP A 177 -6.72 -15.86 -1.08
CA ASP A 177 -8.17 -15.94 -0.78
C ASP A 177 -8.68 -14.81 0.09
N ILE A 178 -7.88 -14.41 1.08
CA ILE A 178 -8.24 -13.36 2.03
C ILE A 178 -8.20 -12.00 1.35
N GLU A 179 -7.13 -11.74 0.61
CA GLU A 179 -6.86 -10.50 -0.10
C GLU A 179 -7.90 -10.29 -1.21
N LEU A 180 -8.25 -11.35 -1.95
CA LEU A 180 -9.32 -11.35 -2.95
C LEU A 180 -10.66 -11.00 -2.33
N LYS A 181 -11.02 -11.65 -1.22
CA LYS A 181 -12.27 -11.42 -0.50
C LYS A 181 -12.39 -9.97 0.00
N LEU A 182 -11.37 -9.48 0.68
CA LEU A 182 -11.31 -8.11 1.20
C LEU A 182 -11.45 -7.10 0.06
N THR A 183 -10.69 -7.30 -1.01
CA THR A 183 -10.66 -6.35 -2.12
C THR A 183 -11.96 -6.36 -2.92
N ALA A 184 -12.57 -7.54 -3.13
CA ALA A 184 -13.86 -7.65 -3.78
C ALA A 184 -14.95 -6.91 -2.99
N VAL A 185 -15.02 -7.12 -1.67
CA VAL A 185 -15.99 -6.44 -0.79
C VAL A 185 -15.75 -4.92 -0.77
N ALA A 186 -14.50 -4.49 -0.59
CA ALA A 186 -14.15 -3.08 -0.58
C ALA A 186 -14.51 -2.40 -1.91
N SER A 187 -14.19 -3.03 -3.04
CA SER A 187 -14.50 -2.50 -4.37
C SER A 187 -16.00 -2.46 -4.65
N THR A 188 -16.74 -3.45 -4.16
CA THR A 188 -18.21 -3.50 -4.22
C THR A 188 -18.83 -2.32 -3.48
N ARG A 189 -18.41 -2.08 -2.22
CA ARG A 189 -18.93 -0.93 -1.46
C ARG A 189 -18.55 0.38 -2.12
N LEU A 190 -17.29 0.49 -2.53
CA LEU A 190 -16.78 1.71 -3.15
C LEU A 190 -17.58 2.09 -4.41
N ILE A 191 -17.91 1.13 -5.28
CA ILE A 191 -18.66 1.40 -6.50
C ILE A 191 -20.17 1.64 -6.27
N CYS A 192 -20.73 1.10 -5.18
CA CYS A 192 -22.16 1.24 -4.87
C CYS A 192 -22.46 2.45 -3.98
N GLU A 193 -21.50 2.87 -3.16
CA GLU A 193 -21.69 3.90 -2.12
C GLU A 193 -20.99 5.23 -2.44
N SER A 194 -20.05 5.26 -3.40
CA SER A 194 -19.33 6.50 -3.75
C SER A 194 -20.07 7.29 -4.85
N PRO A 195 -20.61 8.49 -4.54
CA PRO A 195 -21.33 9.29 -5.53
C PRO A 195 -20.44 9.75 -6.69
N VAL A 196 -19.13 9.92 -6.43
CA VAL A 196 -18.14 10.31 -7.45
C VAL A 196 -17.98 9.22 -8.53
N LEU A 197 -18.11 7.95 -8.14
CA LEU A 197 -17.97 6.83 -9.07
C LEU A 197 -19.24 6.53 -9.85
N LEU A 198 -20.41 6.79 -9.25
CA LEU A 198 -21.68 6.51 -9.89
C LEU A 198 -21.82 7.29 -11.21
N ASP A 199 -21.41 8.55 -11.24
CA ASP A 199 -21.46 9.38 -12.45
C ASP A 199 -20.23 9.23 -13.39
N SER A 200 -19.35 8.26 -13.12
CA SER A 200 -18.08 8.12 -13.85
C SER A 200 -18.15 7.13 -15.02
N VAL A 201 -17.46 7.45 -16.13
CA VAL A 201 -17.25 6.52 -17.27
C VAL A 201 -16.51 5.25 -16.84
N SER A 202 -15.74 5.33 -15.75
CA SER A 202 -14.92 4.25 -15.20
C SER A 202 -15.72 3.21 -14.42
N TRP A 203 -16.99 3.45 -14.11
CA TRP A 203 -17.85 2.53 -13.36
C TRP A 203 -17.91 1.15 -14.01
N GLY A 204 -18.16 1.09 -15.32
CA GLY A 204 -18.23 -0.18 -16.07
C GLY A 204 -16.90 -0.96 -16.04
N THR A 205 -15.77 -0.26 -16.15
CA THR A 205 -14.44 -0.90 -16.06
C THR A 205 -14.14 -1.45 -14.68
N MET A 206 -14.65 -0.82 -13.63
CA MET A 206 -14.52 -1.29 -12.26
C MET A 206 -15.38 -2.53 -12.02
N VAL A 207 -16.62 -2.54 -12.52
CA VAL A 207 -17.49 -3.74 -12.50
C VAL A 207 -16.82 -4.91 -13.20
N ASP A 208 -16.28 -4.72 -14.41
CA ASP A 208 -15.55 -5.77 -15.13
C ASP A 208 -14.37 -6.33 -14.32
N SER A 209 -13.57 -5.45 -13.71
CA SER A 209 -12.47 -5.85 -12.84
C SER A 209 -12.94 -6.66 -11.62
N ILE A 210 -14.04 -6.27 -10.96
CA ILE A 210 -14.60 -7.00 -9.81
C ILE A 210 -15.15 -8.36 -10.24
N VAL A 211 -15.88 -8.43 -11.35
CA VAL A 211 -16.42 -9.69 -11.89
C VAL A 211 -15.28 -10.64 -12.26
N THR A 212 -14.23 -10.14 -12.91
CA THR A 212 -13.03 -10.92 -13.24
C THR A 212 -12.37 -11.48 -11.98
N LEU A 213 -12.25 -10.65 -10.93
CA LEU A 213 -11.67 -11.03 -9.65
C LEU A 213 -12.46 -12.15 -8.96
N LEU A 214 -13.79 -11.97 -8.88
CA LEU A 214 -14.70 -12.94 -8.26
C LEU A 214 -14.73 -14.27 -9.02
N SER A 215 -14.62 -14.23 -10.34
CA SER A 215 -14.62 -15.43 -11.19
C SER A 215 -13.34 -16.25 -11.02
N ARG A 216 -12.19 -15.59 -10.78
CA ARG A 216 -10.91 -16.27 -10.48
C ARG A 216 -10.94 -16.94 -9.11
N GLN A 217 -11.46 -16.25 -8.10
CA GLN A 217 -11.57 -16.79 -6.74
C GLN A 217 -12.41 -18.09 -6.68
N GLU A 218 -13.39 -18.28 -7.57
CA GLU A 218 -14.15 -19.53 -7.68
C GLU A 218 -13.32 -20.68 -8.27
N GLN A 219 -12.45 -20.38 -9.24
CA GLN A 219 -11.60 -21.40 -9.88
C GLN A 219 -10.52 -21.93 -8.92
N ASP A 220 -9.92 -21.04 -8.14
CA ASP A 220 -8.87 -21.41 -7.17
C ASP A 220 -9.45 -22.22 -5.99
N LYS A 221 -10.67 -21.88 -5.51
CA LYS A 221 -11.33 -22.62 -4.43
C LYS A 221 -11.70 -24.07 -4.78
N VAL A 222 -11.94 -24.37 -6.06
CA VAL A 222 -12.22 -25.74 -6.52
C VAL A 222 -10.95 -26.60 -6.52
N GLN A 223 -9.76 -25.98 -6.51
CA GLN A 223 -8.48 -26.69 -6.50
C GLN A 223 -7.92 -26.93 -5.08
N ASP A 224 -8.35 -26.15 -4.08
CA ASP A 224 -7.70 -26.08 -2.76
C ASP A 224 -8.52 -26.69 -1.59
N GLU A 225 -9.39 -27.68 -1.86
CA GLU A 225 -10.23 -28.34 -0.83
C GLU A 225 -9.44 -29.04 0.30
N ASN A 226 -8.10 -29.09 0.27
CA ASN A 226 -7.30 -29.85 1.24
C ASN A 226 -6.30 -29.05 2.09
N ALA A 227 -6.28 -27.71 2.06
CA ALA A 227 -5.32 -26.91 2.83
C ALA A 227 -5.96 -26.12 3.97
N GLY A 228 -6.31 -26.81 5.07
CA GLY A 228 -6.67 -26.14 6.32
C GLY A 228 -5.49 -25.36 6.91
N LYS A 229 -5.62 -24.04 7.05
CA LYS A 229 -4.78 -23.25 7.97
C LYS A 229 -5.61 -22.19 8.71
N ASN A 230 -5.51 -22.25 10.04
CA ASN A 230 -5.94 -21.24 11.00
C ASN A 230 -5.29 -19.87 10.72
N LYS A 231 -5.91 -19.07 9.84
CA LYS A 231 -5.77 -17.62 9.85
C LYS A 231 -7.12 -17.05 10.27
N GLU A 232 -7.13 -16.03 11.13
CA GLU A 232 -8.38 -15.32 11.43
C GLU A 232 -8.98 -14.77 10.15
N GLU A 233 -10.13 -15.29 9.76
CA GLU A 233 -10.79 -14.88 8.52
C GLU A 233 -11.38 -13.46 8.71
N PRO A 234 -10.95 -12.47 7.91
CA PRO A 234 -11.58 -11.16 7.96
C PRO A 234 -12.96 -11.21 7.28
N LEU A 235 -13.86 -10.32 7.72
CA LEU A 235 -15.26 -10.24 7.24
C LEU A 235 -16.01 -11.58 7.35
N LYS A 236 -16.03 -12.19 8.56
CA LYS A 236 -16.72 -13.48 8.82
C LYS A 236 -18.20 -13.48 8.44
N GLU A 237 -18.84 -12.31 8.46
CA GLU A 237 -20.24 -12.11 8.10
C GLU A 237 -20.49 -12.30 6.59
N ILE A 238 -19.48 -12.03 5.75
CA ILE A 238 -19.59 -12.14 4.30
C ILE A 238 -19.00 -13.48 3.87
N ARG A 239 -19.85 -14.50 3.75
CA ARG A 239 -19.43 -15.86 3.36
C ARG A 239 -19.14 -15.98 1.87
N TYR A 240 -19.96 -15.34 1.03
CA TYR A 240 -19.87 -15.43 -0.43
C TYR A 240 -19.72 -14.04 -1.05
N PRO A 241 -18.50 -13.64 -1.45
CA PRO A 241 -18.23 -12.32 -2.02
C PRO A 241 -19.02 -12.02 -3.30
N ARG A 242 -19.35 -13.05 -4.10
CA ARG A 242 -20.19 -12.90 -5.30
C ARG A 242 -21.63 -12.54 -4.95
N GLU A 243 -22.24 -13.25 -4.00
CA GLU A 243 -23.59 -12.93 -3.53
C GLU A 243 -23.64 -11.53 -2.93
N PHE A 244 -22.62 -11.18 -2.14
CA PHE A 244 -22.46 -9.83 -1.62
C PHE A 244 -22.40 -8.78 -2.73
N PHE A 245 -21.58 -9.02 -3.77
CA PHE A 245 -21.50 -8.13 -4.93
C PHE A 245 -22.86 -7.96 -5.63
N ILE A 246 -23.57 -9.05 -5.91
CA ILE A 246 -24.89 -9.02 -6.55
C ILE A 246 -25.91 -8.24 -5.69
N CYS A 247 -25.94 -8.50 -4.38
CA CYS A 247 -26.85 -7.83 -3.46
C CYS A 247 -26.65 -6.31 -3.39
N PHE A 248 -25.41 -5.82 -3.60
CA PHE A 248 -25.10 -4.39 -3.56
C PHE A 248 -25.23 -3.72 -4.93
N ILE A 249 -24.85 -4.40 -6.02
CA ILE A 249 -24.85 -3.80 -7.36
C ILE A 249 -26.27 -3.68 -7.93
N VAL A 250 -27.17 -4.62 -7.66
CA VAL A 250 -28.53 -4.64 -8.20
C VAL A 250 -29.36 -3.43 -7.74
N PRO A 251 -29.44 -3.11 -6.43
CA PRO A 251 -30.13 -1.91 -5.96
C PRO A 251 -29.53 -0.63 -6.55
N THR A 252 -28.21 -0.57 -6.67
CA THR A 252 -27.49 0.57 -7.24
C THR A 252 -27.87 0.77 -8.71
N LEU A 253 -27.92 -0.31 -9.51
CA LEU A 253 -28.40 -0.27 -10.90
C LEU A 253 -29.86 0.17 -11.04
N CYS A 254 -30.70 -0.14 -10.05
CA CYS A 254 -32.09 0.30 -10.05
C CYS A 254 -32.27 1.78 -9.70
N THR A 255 -31.32 2.41 -8.99
CA THR A 255 -31.35 3.85 -8.68
C THR A 255 -30.69 4.71 -9.75
N PHE A 256 -29.92 4.11 -10.66
CA PHE A 256 -29.36 4.82 -11.81
C PHE A 256 -30.45 5.32 -12.75
N PRO A 257 -30.54 6.64 -13.01
CA PRO A 257 -31.28 7.10 -14.17
C PRO A 257 -30.54 6.58 -15.39
N TRP A 258 -31.16 5.72 -16.20
CA TRP A 258 -30.62 5.29 -17.49
C TRP A 258 -30.42 6.50 -18.41
N LYS A 259 -29.34 7.25 -18.22
CA LYS A 259 -28.88 8.30 -19.12
C LYS A 259 -27.60 7.79 -19.77
N VAL A 260 -27.76 7.44 -21.04
CA VAL A 260 -26.74 7.11 -22.04
C VAL A 260 -26.28 5.65 -22.07
N SER A 261 -27.03 4.82 -22.80
CA SER A 261 -26.50 4.24 -24.04
C SER A 261 -27.65 3.75 -24.92
N LYS A 262 -28.14 4.62 -25.80
CA LYS A 262 -28.93 4.24 -26.98
C LYS A 262 -28.11 4.26 -28.27
N ASP A 263 -26.80 4.49 -28.17
CA ASP A 263 -25.94 4.72 -29.34
C ASP A 263 -24.90 3.60 -29.60
N TYR A 264 -25.00 2.45 -28.92
CA TYR A 264 -24.05 1.36 -29.16
C TYR A 264 -24.62 -0.05 -29.33
N TRP A 265 -25.95 -0.26 -29.35
CA TRP A 265 -26.61 -1.44 -29.93
C TRP A 265 -28.06 -1.12 -30.31
#